data_AF-A0A2D6TYX0-F1
#
_entry.id   AF-A0A2D6TYX0-F1
#
_cell.length_a   1.000
_cell.length_b   1.000
_cell.length_c   1.000
_cell.angle_alpha   90.00
_cell.angle_beta   90.00
_cell.angle_gamma   90.00
#
_symmetry.space_group_name_H-M   'P 1'
#
loop_
_entity.id
_entity.type
_entity.pdbx_description
1 polymer ?
#
loop_
_entity_poly.entity_id
_entity_poly.type
_entity_poly.pdbx_seq_one_letter_code
_entity_poly.pdbx_strand_id
1 'polypeptide(L)'
;MGTVMVDDEILKKIKDHKKYVGIADSVVKREIGEVLRIDSRIGSDGLVKEVRKRLHRLYSSYQTGRKGKRDGYLEGLKDWVAGKNDNGDVCDDLLSITLSTKERLKDYSEIYSKIFSITGKPERIVDLGCGMNPLSFPLMG
;
A
#
# COMPACT_ATOMS: atom_id res chain seq x y z
N MET A 1 29.56 -5.74 -1.09
CA MET A 1 28.43 -5.04 -1.76
C MET A 1 28.45 -3.62 -1.21
N GLY A 2 28.96 -2.65 -1.97
CA GLY A 2 29.17 -1.30 -1.46
C GLY A 2 27.85 -0.59 -1.21
N THR A 3 27.55 -0.25 0.04
CA THR A 3 26.41 0.59 0.40
C THR A 3 26.67 1.98 -0.19
N VAL A 4 25.98 2.34 -1.27
CA VAL A 4 25.93 3.73 -1.70
C VAL A 4 25.30 4.49 -0.53
N MET A 5 26.09 5.36 0.10
CA MET A 5 25.60 6.25 1.16
C MET A 5 24.54 7.15 0.53
N VAL A 6 23.28 6.86 0.80
CA VAL A 6 22.17 7.66 0.29
C VAL A 6 22.13 8.96 1.07
N ASP A 7 22.29 10.07 0.36
CA ASP A 7 22.14 11.41 0.88
C ASP A 7 20.72 11.61 1.47
N ASP A 8 20.65 11.90 2.77
CA ASP A 8 19.38 12.12 3.48
C ASP A 8 18.63 13.36 2.93
N GLU A 9 19.31 14.30 2.25
CA GLU A 9 18.64 15.40 1.55
C GLU A 9 17.84 14.91 0.35
N ILE A 10 18.36 13.96 -0.43
CA ILE A 10 17.64 13.37 -1.57
C ILE A 10 16.42 12.60 -1.10
N LEU A 11 16.56 11.82 -0.02
CA LEU A 11 15.44 11.14 0.62
C LEU A 11 14.35 12.14 1.03
N LYS A 12 14.74 13.21 1.72
CA LYS A 12 13.82 14.27 2.15
C LYS A 12 13.11 14.90 0.95
N LYS A 13 13.84 15.27 -0.11
CA LYS A 13 13.26 15.82 -1.36
C LYS A 13 12.25 14.86 -1.97
N ILE A 14 12.51 13.56 -2.00
CA ILE A 14 11.56 12.58 -2.55
C ILE A 14 10.29 12.52 -1.69
N LYS A 15 10.45 12.42 -0.36
CA LYS A 15 9.36 12.21 0.60
C LYS A 15 8.51 13.45 0.90
N ASP A 16 9.01 14.65 0.61
CA ASP A 16 8.26 15.91 0.72
C ASP A 16 6.96 15.91 -0.11
N HIS A 17 6.89 15.08 -1.14
CA HIS A 17 5.67 14.91 -1.92
C HIS A 17 4.68 13.95 -1.24
N LYS A 18 3.44 14.41 -1.00
CA LYS A 18 2.33 13.67 -0.33
C LYS A 18 2.06 12.23 -0.81
N LYS A 19 2.41 11.90 -2.06
CA LYS A 19 2.28 10.53 -2.60
C LYS A 19 3.25 9.54 -1.93
N TYR A 20 4.45 9.99 -1.56
CA TYR A 20 5.57 9.14 -1.13
C TYR A 20 5.88 9.25 0.36
N VAL A 21 5.30 10.23 1.08
CA VAL A 21 5.53 10.44 2.53
C VAL A 21 5.31 9.16 3.35
N GLY A 22 4.31 8.34 2.99
CA GLY A 22 3.98 7.09 3.68
C GLY A 22 4.76 5.85 3.20
N ILE A 23 5.73 5.99 2.29
CA ILE A 23 6.60 4.88 1.87
C ILE A 23 7.77 4.78 2.86
N ALA A 24 8.11 3.55 3.26
CA ALA A 24 9.23 3.30 4.15
C ALA A 24 10.55 3.83 3.57
N ASP A 25 11.39 4.42 4.42
CA ASP A 25 12.66 5.04 4.00
C ASP A 25 13.59 4.02 3.35
N SER A 26 13.64 2.79 3.86
CA SER A 26 14.44 1.69 3.31
C SER A 26 14.07 1.38 1.87
N VAL A 27 12.78 1.43 1.52
CA VAL A 27 12.30 1.24 0.15
C VAL A 27 12.77 2.40 -0.74
N VAL A 28 12.62 3.65 -0.28
CA VAL A 28 13.06 4.81 -1.05
C VAL A 28 14.59 4.79 -1.25
N LYS A 29 15.35 4.50 -0.19
CA LYS A 29 16.82 4.36 -0.24
C LYS A 29 17.25 3.24 -1.20
N ARG A 30 16.53 2.11 -1.22
CA ARG A 30 16.77 1.03 -2.20
C ARG A 30 16.54 1.51 -3.63
N GLU A 31 15.44 2.18 -3.92
CA GLU A 31 15.17 2.70 -5.28
C GLU A 31 16.19 3.77 -5.71
N ILE A 32 16.66 4.61 -4.78
CA ILE A 32 17.77 5.55 -5.04
C ILE A 32 19.02 4.79 -5.46
N GLY A 33 19.40 3.76 -4.70
CA GLY A 33 20.55 2.90 -5.02
C GLY A 33 20.43 2.22 -6.39
N GLU A 34 19.24 1.72 -6.74
CA GLU A 34 18.97 1.10 -8.05
C GLU A 34 19.08 2.10 -9.21
N VAL A 35 18.64 3.34 -9.03
CA VAL A 35 18.80 4.38 -10.07
C VAL A 35 20.27 4.78 -10.22
N LEU A 36 20.98 5.02 -9.12
CA LEU A 36 22.41 5.37 -9.16
C LEU A 36 23.29 4.24 -9.70
N ARG A 37 22.88 2.98 -9.53
CA ARG A 37 23.55 1.83 -10.15
C ARG A 37 23.44 1.84 -11.68
N ILE A 38 22.33 2.34 -12.22
CA ILE A 38 22.09 2.41 -13.66
C ILE A 38 22.72 3.64 -14.26
N ASP A 39 22.60 4.79 -13.59
CA ASP A 39 23.23 6.04 -13.98
C ASP A 39 23.81 6.73 -12.75
N SER A 40 25.11 6.52 -12.53
CA SER A 40 25.83 7.10 -11.39
C SER A 40 26.15 8.58 -11.58
N ARG A 41 25.92 9.14 -12.77
CA ARG A 41 26.20 10.55 -13.11
C ARG A 41 24.93 11.40 -13.13
N ILE A 42 23.78 10.81 -12.85
CA ILE A 42 22.51 11.52 -12.80
C ILE A 42 22.57 12.65 -11.77
N GLY A 43 22.18 13.85 -12.17
CA GLY A 43 22.08 14.98 -11.24
C GLY A 43 20.97 14.77 -10.21
N SER A 44 21.06 15.48 -9.08
CA SER A 44 20.07 15.42 -7.97
C SER A 44 18.62 15.48 -8.46
N ASP A 45 18.28 16.45 -9.31
CA ASP A 45 16.90 16.65 -9.76
C ASP A 45 16.43 15.53 -10.70
N GLY A 46 17.32 15.02 -11.54
CA GLY A 46 17.08 13.85 -12.38
C GLY A 46 16.84 12.60 -11.53
N LEU A 47 17.65 12.41 -10.49
CA LEU A 47 17.52 11.30 -9.54
C LEU A 47 16.18 11.33 -8.83
N VAL A 48 15.80 12.48 -8.27
CA VAL A 48 14.50 12.67 -7.61
C VAL A 48 13.35 12.35 -8.57
N LYS A 49 13.43 12.84 -9.82
CA LYS A 49 12.39 12.60 -10.83
C LYS A 49 12.26 11.12 -11.19
N GLU A 50 13.38 10.43 -11.43
CA GLU A 50 13.38 9.02 -11.82
C GLU A 50 12.95 8.11 -10.66
N VAL A 51 13.43 8.36 -9.43
CA VAL A 51 12.99 7.61 -8.25
C VAL A 51 11.49 7.80 -8.01
N ARG A 52 10.97 9.04 -8.10
CA ARG A 52 9.52 9.29 -7.96
C ARG A 52 8.72 8.56 -9.05
N LYS A 53 9.22 8.51 -10.29
CA LYS A 53 8.58 7.74 -11.38
C LYS A 53 8.51 6.25 -11.05
N ARG A 54 9.60 5.66 -10.53
CA ARG A 54 9.62 4.25 -10.09
C ARG A 54 8.67 4.00 -8.93
N LEU A 55 8.71 4.83 -7.89
CA LEU A 55 7.82 4.73 -6.73
C LEU A 55 6.35 4.88 -7.13
N HIS A 56 6.04 5.74 -8.10
CA HIS A 56 4.69 5.87 -8.63
C HIS A 56 4.21 4.56 -9.23
N ARG A 57 5.01 3.94 -10.12
CA ARG A 57 4.65 2.68 -10.77
C ARG A 57 4.48 1.53 -9.78
N LEU A 58 5.39 1.43 -8.79
CA LEU A 58 5.45 0.30 -7.86
C LEU A 58 4.48 0.42 -6.68
N TYR A 59 4.14 1.63 -6.23
CA TYR A 59 3.39 1.83 -4.99
C TYR A 59 2.20 2.78 -5.14
N SER A 60 2.41 3.96 -5.72
CA SER A 60 1.37 5.01 -5.68
C SER A 60 0.27 4.84 -6.75
N SER A 61 0.53 4.11 -7.83
CA SER A 61 -0.44 3.80 -8.90
C SER A 61 -1.66 3.03 -8.38
N TYR A 62 -1.48 2.24 -7.33
CA TYR A 62 -2.54 1.46 -6.70
C TYR A 62 -3.44 2.28 -5.75
N GLN A 63 -3.11 3.53 -5.45
CA GLN A 63 -3.89 4.38 -4.54
C GLN A 63 -5.01 5.09 -5.30
N THR A 64 -6.25 5.00 -4.82
CA THR A 64 -7.37 5.75 -5.39
C THR A 64 -7.44 7.17 -4.81
N GLY A 65 -8.25 8.04 -5.43
CA GLY A 65 -8.52 9.38 -4.90
C GLY A 65 -9.12 9.40 -3.48
N ARG A 66 -9.59 8.25 -2.97
CA ARG A 66 -10.15 8.08 -1.63
C ARG A 66 -9.10 8.04 -0.52
N LYS A 67 -7.81 7.96 -0.84
CA LYS A 67 -6.72 7.97 0.16
C LYS A 67 -6.79 9.16 1.13
N GLY A 68 -7.24 10.34 0.66
CA GLY A 68 -7.37 11.52 1.52
C GLY A 68 -8.43 11.40 2.61
N LYS A 69 -9.30 10.38 2.55
CA LYS A 69 -10.38 10.13 3.52
C LYS A 69 -10.02 9.04 4.54
N ARG A 70 -8.78 8.56 4.56
CA ARG A 70 -8.33 7.46 5.43
C ARG A 70 -8.66 7.69 6.90
N ASP A 71 -8.46 8.89 7.40
CA ASP A 71 -8.73 9.20 8.81
C ASP A 71 -10.23 9.12 9.12
N GLY A 72 -11.09 9.58 8.19
CA GLY A 72 -12.54 9.43 8.33
C GLY A 72 -12.99 7.96 8.31
N TYR A 73 -12.39 7.14 7.44
CA TYR A 73 -12.65 5.70 7.43
C TYR A 73 -12.15 5.00 8.70
N LEU A 74 -11.04 5.45 9.28
CA LEU A 74 -10.52 4.94 10.54
C LEU A 74 -11.48 5.24 11.70
N GLU A 75 -12.05 6.45 11.76
CA GLU A 75 -13.07 6.76 12.77
C GLU A 75 -14.32 5.90 12.60
N GLY A 76 -14.81 5.72 11.36
CA GLY A 76 -15.91 4.79 11.09
C GLY A 76 -15.63 3.35 11.54
N LEU A 77 -14.39 2.88 11.36
CA LEU A 77 -13.96 1.56 11.82
C LEU A 77 -13.91 1.47 13.35
N LYS A 78 -13.48 2.53 14.04
CA LYS A 78 -13.49 2.57 15.52
C LYS A 78 -14.91 2.52 16.06
N ASP A 79 -15.83 3.26 15.46
CA ASP A 79 -17.23 3.27 15.87
C ASP A 79 -17.87 1.89 15.69
N TRP A 80 -17.52 1.17 14.63
CA TRP A 80 -17.94 -0.22 14.46
C TRP A 80 -17.44 -1.14 15.55
N VAL A 81 -16.13 -1.12 15.79
CA VAL A 81 -15.51 -2.00 16.79
C VAL A 81 -16.11 -1.70 18.18
N ALA A 82 -16.54 -0.46 18.42
CA ALA A 82 -17.24 -0.05 19.63
C ALA A 82 -18.75 -0.34 19.65
N GLY A 83 -19.32 -0.95 18.60
CA GLY A 83 -20.75 -1.25 18.48
C GLY A 83 -21.65 -0.02 18.32
N LYS A 84 -21.09 1.12 17.89
CA LYS A 84 -21.80 2.40 17.77
C LYS A 84 -22.46 2.61 16.41
N ASN A 85 -22.13 1.79 15.42
CA ASN A 85 -22.79 1.78 14.11
C ASN A 85 -23.01 0.34 13.62
N ASP A 86 -24.00 0.18 12.75
CA ASP A 86 -24.32 -1.09 12.10
C ASP A 86 -23.52 -1.15 10.79
N ASN A 87 -22.70 -2.17 10.65
CA ASN A 87 -21.43 -2.00 9.96
C ASN A 87 -21.27 -2.82 8.69
N GLY A 88 -22.17 -2.60 7.73
CA GLY A 88 -22.04 -3.24 6.42
C GLY A 88 -20.87 -2.69 5.59
N ASP A 89 -20.68 -1.37 5.61
CA ASP A 89 -20.01 -0.72 4.47
C ASP A 89 -18.60 -0.18 4.74
N VAL A 90 -18.16 -0.08 6.01
CA VAL A 90 -16.84 0.54 6.31
C VAL A 90 -15.67 -0.31 5.81
N CYS A 91 -15.79 -1.64 5.88
CA CYS A 91 -14.77 -2.54 5.34
C CYS A 91 -14.70 -2.41 3.82
N ASP A 92 -15.85 -2.34 3.16
CA ASP A 92 -15.95 -2.15 1.71
C ASP A 92 -15.37 -0.81 1.25
N ASP A 93 -15.69 0.25 2.00
CA ASP A 93 -15.15 1.59 1.78
C ASP A 93 -13.62 1.61 1.91
N LEU A 94 -13.07 0.98 2.95
CA LEU A 94 -11.63 0.85 3.16
C LEU A 94 -10.97 0.02 2.06
N LEU A 95 -11.57 -1.11 1.67
CA LEU A 95 -11.13 -1.93 0.55
C LEU A 95 -11.21 -1.18 -0.78
N SER A 96 -12.05 -0.14 -0.90
CA SER A 96 -12.11 0.67 -2.12
C SER A 96 -11.00 1.73 -2.26
N ILE A 97 -10.16 1.91 -1.22
CA ILE A 97 -9.06 2.90 -1.21
C ILE A 97 -7.90 2.47 -2.12
N THR A 98 -7.72 1.16 -2.33
CA THR A 98 -6.70 0.65 -3.26
C THR A 98 -7.34 -0.04 -4.46
N LEU A 99 -6.76 0.14 -5.64
CA LEU A 99 -7.31 -0.35 -6.90
C LEU A 99 -7.46 -1.89 -6.88
N SER A 100 -6.43 -2.61 -6.43
CA SER A 100 -6.41 -4.08 -6.40
C SER A 100 -7.45 -4.72 -5.47
N THR A 101 -7.81 -4.04 -4.39
CA THR A 101 -8.85 -4.51 -3.45
C THR A 101 -10.24 -4.07 -3.91
N LYS A 102 -10.35 -2.92 -4.57
CA LYS A 102 -11.58 -2.47 -5.22
C LYS A 102 -12.02 -3.40 -6.35
N GLU A 103 -11.07 -3.86 -7.16
CA GLU A 103 -11.32 -4.81 -8.25
C GLU A 103 -11.91 -6.14 -7.73
N ARG A 104 -11.49 -6.58 -6.54
CA ARG A 104 -11.93 -7.85 -5.93
C ARG A 104 -13.17 -7.74 -5.06
N LEU A 105 -13.70 -6.53 -4.85
CA LEU A 105 -14.71 -6.25 -3.84
C LEU A 105 -15.94 -7.16 -3.96
N LYS A 106 -16.42 -7.37 -5.20
CA LYS A 106 -17.61 -8.18 -5.48
C LYS A 106 -17.42 -9.68 -5.34
N ASP A 107 -16.16 -10.13 -5.34
CA ASP A 107 -15.81 -11.54 -5.49
C ASP A 107 -15.09 -12.10 -4.25
N TYR A 108 -14.84 -11.29 -3.20
CA TYR A 108 -14.07 -11.72 -2.02
C TYR A 108 -14.58 -13.01 -1.39
N SER A 109 -15.88 -13.10 -1.13
CA SER A 109 -16.48 -14.30 -0.52
C SER A 109 -16.30 -15.54 -1.38
N GLU A 110 -16.44 -15.40 -2.71
CA GLU A 110 -16.20 -16.49 -3.65
C GLU A 110 -14.72 -16.88 -3.72
N ILE A 111 -13.82 -15.89 -3.76
CA ILE A 111 -12.37 -16.09 -3.78
C ILE A 111 -11.93 -16.87 -2.55
N TYR A 112 -12.33 -16.45 -1.34
CA TYR A 112 -11.93 -17.15 -0.10
C TYR A 112 -12.52 -18.55 -0.03
N SER A 113 -13.80 -18.72 -0.38
CA SER A 113 -14.44 -20.03 -0.44
C SER A 113 -13.70 -21.00 -1.37
N LYS A 114 -13.34 -20.53 -2.58
CA LYS A 114 -12.57 -21.33 -3.55
C LYS A 114 -11.15 -21.65 -3.10
N ILE A 115 -10.48 -20.74 -2.40
CA ILE A 115 -9.14 -21.00 -1.85
C ILE A 115 -9.24 -22.05 -0.74
N PHE A 116 -10.15 -21.85 0.23
CA PHE A 116 -10.26 -22.73 1.40
C PHE A 116 -10.89 -24.09 1.09
N SER A 117 -11.61 -24.25 -0.01
CA SER A 117 -12.03 -25.58 -0.48
C SER A 117 -10.84 -26.45 -0.93
N ILE A 118 -9.73 -25.83 -1.34
CA ILE A 118 -8.50 -26.52 -1.74
C ILE A 118 -7.54 -26.65 -0.55
N THR A 119 -7.35 -25.58 0.23
CA THR A 119 -6.33 -25.53 1.29
C THR A 119 -6.84 -25.98 2.65
N GLY A 120 -8.15 -26.11 2.83
CA GLY A 120 -8.80 -26.09 4.14
C GLY A 120 -8.76 -24.68 4.76
N LYS A 121 -9.44 -24.51 5.91
CA LYS A 121 -9.40 -23.28 6.68
C LYS A 121 -8.07 -23.19 7.45
N PRO A 122 -7.21 -22.19 7.16
CA PRO A 122 -5.90 -22.10 7.78
C PRO A 122 -5.99 -21.58 9.22
N GLU A 123 -5.08 -22.03 10.09
CA GLU A 123 -4.93 -21.46 11.44
C GLU A 123 -4.21 -20.10 11.42
N ARG A 124 -3.37 -19.85 10.40
CA ARG A 124 -2.57 -18.63 10.27
C ARG A 124 -2.44 -18.26 8.79
N ILE A 125 -2.51 -16.96 8.50
CA ILE A 125 -2.35 -16.40 7.14
C ILE A 125 -1.21 -15.38 7.16
N VAL A 126 -0.31 -15.48 6.18
CA VAL A 126 0.68 -14.45 5.87
C VAL A 126 0.29 -13.83 4.53
N ASP A 127 0.05 -12.52 4.53
CA ASP A 127 -0.36 -11.77 3.35
C ASP A 127 0.77 -10.80 2.93
N LEU A 128 1.50 -11.17 1.86
CA LEU A 128 2.63 -10.41 1.35
C LEU A 128 2.18 -9.42 0.27
N GLY A 129 2.60 -8.16 0.39
CA GLY A 129 2.10 -7.12 -0.51
C GLY A 129 0.60 -6.84 -0.33
N CYS A 130 0.11 -7.04 0.89
CA CYS A 130 -1.31 -7.13 1.23
C CYS A 130 -2.15 -5.90 0.86
N GLY A 131 -1.54 -4.71 0.73
CA GLY A 131 -2.30 -3.49 0.49
C GLY A 131 -3.37 -3.29 1.58
N MET A 132 -4.65 -3.19 1.19
CA MET A 132 -5.78 -3.16 2.13
C MET A 132 -6.50 -4.52 2.29
N ASN A 133 -5.99 -5.60 1.69
CA ASN A 133 -6.58 -6.94 1.76
C ASN A 133 -6.79 -7.48 3.19
N PRO A 134 -5.99 -7.14 4.22
CA PRO A 134 -6.28 -7.64 5.57
C PRO A 134 -7.65 -7.19 6.11
N LEU A 135 -8.24 -6.13 5.54
CA LEU A 135 -9.56 -5.63 5.94
C LEU A 135 -10.71 -6.43 5.36
N SER A 136 -10.48 -7.36 4.41
CA SER A 136 -11.49 -8.31 3.95
C SER A 136 -11.59 -9.55 4.85
N PHE A 137 -10.94 -9.56 6.01
CA PHE A 137 -11.04 -10.64 7.00
C PHE A 137 -12.49 -11.05 7.34
N PRO A 138 -13.47 -10.12 7.52
CA PRO A 138 -14.86 -10.51 7.77
C PRO A 138 -15.50 -11.32 6.63
N LEU A 139 -14.95 -11.25 5.42
CA LEU A 139 -15.43 -11.95 4.22
C LEU A 139 -14.81 -13.35 4.06
N MET A 140 -13.91 -13.76 4.96
CA MET A 140 -13.17 -15.03 4.86
C MET A 140 -13.98 -16.27 5.27
N GLY A 141 -15.15 -16.13 5.92
CA GLY A 141 -16.00 -17.25 6.35
C GLY A 141 -15.53 -17.96 7.63
#